data_AF-A0A397SU10-F1
#
_entry.id   AF-A0A397SU10-F1
#
_cell.length_a   1.000
_cell.length_b   1.000
_cell.length_c   1.000
_cell.angle_alpha   90.00
_cell.angle_beta   90.00
_cell.angle_gamma   90.00
#
_symmetry.space_group_name_H-M   'P 1'
#
loop_
_entity.id
_entity.type
_entity.pdbx_description
1 polymer ?
#
loop_
_entity_poly.entity_id
_entity_poly.type
_entity_poly.pdbx_seq_one_letter_code
_entity_poly.pdbx_strand_id
1 'polypeptide(L)'
;MERFLQSTYTSTRFAERSGKLYNSQKLETLCELARQLNKVITNHKNYFTKCTNEPKYVDVDVFLDRHEKIMEGLGQKQHLMNVELLDSTFYRPKWIFYYSDISSAPLFKMAAGLGESIIINHPFLDGNKRAAHLAISMFLSLNNYQLVADEDSAMKIIQGVATGDIRADKLEHLIARNVEKIDE
;
A
#
# COMPACT_ATOMS: atom_id res chain seq x y z
N MET A 1 5.45 28.80 10.53
CA MET A 1 4.19 28.64 9.76
C MET A 1 2.96 28.50 10.67
N GLU A 2 3.07 27.95 11.88
CA GLU A 2 1.96 27.88 12.87
C GLU A 2 1.38 29.24 13.29
N ARG A 3 2.19 30.31 13.30
CA ARG A 3 1.72 31.67 13.62
C ARG A 3 0.69 32.23 12.62
N PHE A 4 0.63 31.70 11.40
CA PHE A 4 -0.36 32.16 10.39
C PHE A 4 -1.71 31.46 10.57
N LEU A 5 -1.72 30.22 11.09
CA LEU A 5 -2.95 29.44 11.32
C LEU A 5 -3.62 29.77 12.65
N GLN A 6 -2.87 30.20 13.68
CA GLN A 6 -3.48 30.75 14.89
C GLN A 6 -4.15 32.11 14.65
N SER A 7 -3.65 32.90 13.68
CA SER A 7 -4.19 34.21 13.35
C SER A 7 -5.63 34.18 12.83
N THR A 8 -6.03 33.13 12.10
CA THR A 8 -7.38 33.03 11.50
C THR A 8 -8.44 32.66 12.53
N TYR A 9 -8.08 31.93 13.60
CA TYR A 9 -8.99 31.66 14.72
C TYR A 9 -9.13 32.83 15.70
N THR A 10 -8.12 33.70 15.81
CA THR A 10 -8.23 35.00 16.52
C THR A 10 -8.95 36.10 15.75
N SER A 11 -9.51 35.81 14.56
CA SER A 11 -10.24 36.79 13.75
C SER A 11 -11.68 37.03 14.21
N THR A 12 -12.28 36.16 15.03
CA THR A 12 -13.66 36.38 15.49
C THR A 12 -13.74 37.56 16.48
N ARG A 13 -12.75 37.70 17.36
CA ARG A 13 -12.64 38.85 18.29
C ARG A 13 -12.32 40.18 17.61
N PHE A 14 -11.68 40.16 16.45
CA PHE A 14 -11.41 41.37 15.65
C PHE A 14 -12.63 41.79 14.81
N ALA A 15 -13.40 40.82 14.32
CA ALA A 15 -14.61 41.09 13.53
C ALA A 15 -15.73 41.77 14.36
N GLU A 16 -15.82 41.48 15.66
CA GLU A 16 -16.83 42.08 16.55
C GLU A 16 -16.62 43.58 16.81
N ARG A 17 -15.39 44.11 16.68
CA ARG A 17 -15.11 45.55 16.88
C ARG A 17 -15.27 46.39 15.62
N SER A 18 -15.24 45.77 14.43
CA SER A 18 -15.48 46.45 13.15
C SER A 18 -16.94 46.30 12.73
N GLY A 19 -17.86 46.95 13.44
CA GLY A 19 -19.31 46.96 13.17
C GLY A 19 -19.75 47.63 11.85
N LYS A 20 -18.84 47.73 10.86
CA LYS A 20 -19.13 48.11 9.47
C LYS A 20 -18.23 47.27 8.57
N LEU A 21 -18.82 46.50 7.62
CA LEU A 21 -18.42 46.43 6.19
C LEU A 21 -18.65 45.10 5.44
N TYR A 22 -19.26 44.06 6.00
CA TYR A 22 -19.54 42.83 5.22
C TYR A 22 -20.98 42.32 5.43
N ASN A 23 -21.76 42.24 4.33
CA ASN A 23 -23.07 41.56 4.24
C ASN A 23 -22.89 40.05 4.55
N SER A 24 -23.89 39.40 5.17
CA SER A 24 -23.89 37.96 5.51
C SER A 24 -23.48 37.06 4.33
N GLN A 25 -23.92 37.38 3.11
CA GLN A 25 -23.58 36.62 1.90
C GLN A 25 -22.10 36.72 1.52
N LYS A 26 -21.45 37.84 1.87
CA LYS A 26 -20.00 38.05 1.69
C LYS A 26 -19.18 37.32 2.76
N LEU A 27 -19.74 37.15 3.96
CA LEU A 27 -19.13 36.33 5.02
C LEU A 27 -19.24 34.83 4.71
N GLU A 28 -20.38 34.38 4.18
CA GLU A 28 -20.57 32.99 3.74
C GLU A 28 -19.60 32.60 2.62
N THR A 29 -19.43 33.46 1.61
CA THR A 29 -18.49 33.22 0.51
C THR A 29 -17.04 33.18 0.98
N LEU A 30 -16.64 34.03 1.92
CA LEU A 30 -15.29 33.97 2.52
C LEU A 30 -15.08 32.68 3.33
N CYS A 31 -16.07 32.26 4.11
CA CYS A 31 -16.02 30.99 4.83
C CYS A 31 -15.91 29.80 3.87
N GLU A 32 -16.64 29.81 2.75
CA GLU A 32 -16.56 28.75 1.76
C GLU A 32 -15.21 28.69 1.06
N LEU A 33 -14.65 29.85 0.69
CA LEU A 33 -13.29 29.94 0.15
C LEU A 33 -12.26 29.38 1.15
N ALA A 34 -12.39 29.71 2.44
CA ALA A 34 -11.50 29.21 3.48
C ALA A 34 -11.60 27.68 3.65
N ARG A 35 -12.81 27.08 3.54
CA ARG A 35 -12.98 25.61 3.53
C ARG A 35 -12.31 24.98 2.33
N GLN A 36 -12.50 25.53 1.14
CA GLN A 36 -11.87 25.04 -0.09
C GLN A 36 -10.34 25.10 0.00
N LEU A 37 -9.80 26.22 0.50
CA LEU A 37 -8.37 26.41 0.69
C LEU A 37 -7.81 25.42 1.71
N ASN A 38 -8.49 25.22 2.84
CA ASN A 38 -8.11 24.22 3.84
C ASN A 38 -8.13 22.79 3.26
N LYS A 39 -9.10 22.46 2.41
CA LYS A 39 -9.17 21.16 1.73
C LYS A 39 -7.95 20.97 0.82
N VAL A 40 -7.61 21.97 0.03
CA VAL A 40 -6.41 21.96 -0.85
C VAL A 40 -5.13 21.82 -0.03
N ILE A 41 -4.96 22.62 1.03
CA ILE A 41 -3.80 22.55 1.92
C ILE A 41 -3.68 21.18 2.58
N THR A 42 -4.79 20.64 3.08
CA THR A 42 -4.82 19.31 3.71
C THR A 42 -4.47 18.22 2.71
N ASN A 43 -5.02 18.29 1.49
CA ASN A 43 -4.68 17.36 0.41
C ASN A 43 -3.20 17.44 0.03
N HIS A 44 -2.63 18.64 -0.08
CA HIS A 44 -1.20 18.82 -0.37
C HIS A 44 -0.30 18.25 0.73
N LYS A 45 -0.63 18.51 2.00
CA LYS A 45 0.09 17.94 3.14
C LYS A 45 0.02 16.41 3.12
N ASN A 46 -1.18 15.87 2.90
CA ASN A 46 -1.42 14.44 2.79
C ASN A 46 -0.60 13.82 1.66
N TYR A 47 -0.61 14.43 0.47
CA TYR A 47 0.18 13.98 -0.67
C TYR A 47 1.69 13.96 -0.36
N PHE A 48 2.19 15.03 0.27
CA PHE A 48 3.61 15.11 0.64
C PHE A 48 4.00 14.02 1.65
N THR A 49 3.21 13.82 2.71
CA THR A 49 3.41 12.75 3.70
C THR A 49 3.37 11.36 3.05
N LYS A 50 2.51 11.17 2.05
CA LYS A 50 2.40 9.91 1.32
C LYS A 50 3.68 9.62 0.52
N CYS A 51 4.23 10.60 -0.19
CA CYS A 51 5.49 10.44 -0.92
C CYS A 51 6.68 10.12 0.00
N THR A 52 6.72 10.68 1.21
CA THR A 52 7.83 10.43 2.16
C THR A 52 7.75 9.07 2.84
N ASN A 53 6.56 8.46 2.91
CA ASN A 53 6.32 7.16 3.54
C ASN A 53 6.09 6.04 2.50
N GLU A 54 6.59 6.23 1.27
CA GLU A 54 6.44 5.22 0.23
C GLU A 54 7.24 3.95 0.58
N PRO A 55 6.62 2.76 0.52
CA PRO A 55 7.30 1.51 0.83
C PRO A 55 8.31 1.12 -0.24
N LYS A 56 9.25 0.25 0.13
CA LYS A 56 10.19 -0.35 -0.82
C LYS A 56 9.49 -1.44 -1.62
N TYR A 57 9.66 -1.43 -2.94
CA TYR A 57 9.08 -2.43 -3.84
C TYR A 57 10.11 -3.46 -4.26
N VAL A 58 9.61 -4.66 -4.58
CA VAL A 58 10.43 -5.75 -5.09
C VAL A 58 10.84 -5.44 -6.53
N ASP A 59 12.13 -5.57 -6.81
CA ASP A 59 12.67 -5.55 -8.17
C ASP A 59 12.31 -6.85 -8.90
N VAL A 60 11.78 -6.72 -10.11
CA VAL A 60 11.26 -7.86 -10.90
C VAL A 60 12.37 -8.78 -11.33
N ASP A 61 13.54 -8.26 -11.70
CA ASP A 61 14.68 -9.06 -12.14
C ASP A 61 15.25 -9.86 -10.96
N VAL A 62 15.40 -9.21 -9.79
CA VAL A 62 15.83 -9.88 -8.56
C VAL A 62 14.83 -10.96 -8.14
N PHE A 63 13.54 -10.72 -8.34
CA PHE A 63 12.49 -11.71 -8.08
C PHE A 63 12.60 -12.91 -9.03
N LEU A 64 12.77 -12.67 -10.33
CA LEU A 64 12.90 -13.72 -11.35
C LEU A 64 14.11 -14.60 -11.06
N ASP A 65 15.27 -14.01 -10.78
CA ASP A 65 16.51 -14.72 -10.42
C ASP A 65 16.33 -15.61 -9.19
N ARG A 66 15.63 -15.10 -8.16
CA ARG A 66 15.36 -15.89 -6.94
C ARG A 66 14.37 -17.01 -7.20
N HIS A 67 13.34 -16.75 -8.01
CA HIS A 67 12.37 -17.76 -8.38
C HIS A 67 13.02 -18.88 -9.20
N GLU A 68 13.92 -18.53 -10.15
CA GLU A 68 14.69 -19.51 -10.91
C GLU A 68 15.47 -20.45 -9.99
N LYS A 69 16.23 -19.90 -9.03
CA LYS A 69 16.99 -20.69 -8.05
C LYS A 69 16.13 -21.65 -7.23
N ILE A 70 14.92 -21.22 -6.84
CA ILE A 70 13.97 -22.10 -6.13
C ILE A 70 13.53 -23.25 -7.05
N MET A 71 13.23 -22.97 -8.32
CA MET A 71 12.80 -24.00 -9.26
C MET A 71 13.94 -24.98 -9.58
N GLU A 72 15.16 -24.47 -9.77
CA GLU A 72 16.36 -25.29 -9.98
C GLU A 72 16.61 -26.24 -8.81
N GLY A 73 16.46 -25.76 -7.57
CA GLY A 73 16.57 -26.58 -6.36
C GLY A 73 15.55 -27.73 -6.30
N LEU A 74 14.45 -27.62 -7.05
CA LEU A 74 13.42 -28.66 -7.20
C LEU A 74 13.62 -29.53 -8.45
N GLY A 75 14.70 -29.33 -9.20
CA GLY A 75 14.93 -29.99 -10.49
C GLY A 75 13.95 -29.56 -11.59
N GLN A 76 13.27 -28.43 -11.40
CA GLN A 76 12.34 -27.85 -12.37
C GLN A 76 12.98 -26.64 -13.05
N LYS A 77 12.55 -26.32 -14.28
CA LYS A 77 12.97 -25.11 -14.98
C LYS A 77 11.91 -24.03 -14.83
N GLN A 78 12.33 -22.78 -14.58
CA GLN A 78 11.43 -21.64 -14.64
C GLN A 78 10.91 -21.47 -16.08
N HIS A 79 9.60 -21.25 -16.20
CA HIS A 79 8.98 -20.94 -17.47
C HIS A 79 7.99 -19.79 -17.28
N LEU A 80 8.39 -18.59 -17.68
CA LEU A 80 7.54 -17.41 -17.70
C LEU A 80 6.65 -17.47 -18.96
N MET A 81 5.33 -17.46 -18.77
CA MET A 81 4.37 -17.51 -19.87
C MET A 81 4.08 -16.12 -20.44
N ASN A 82 3.92 -15.13 -19.56
CA ASN A 82 3.55 -13.78 -19.98
C ASN A 82 4.19 -12.72 -19.07
N VAL A 83 5.08 -11.93 -19.67
CA VAL A 83 5.79 -10.82 -19.02
C VAL A 83 4.81 -9.71 -18.60
N GLU A 84 3.81 -9.40 -19.43
CA GLU A 84 2.84 -8.34 -19.17
C GLU A 84 1.96 -8.68 -17.94
N LEU A 85 1.63 -9.97 -17.78
CA LEU A 85 0.92 -10.45 -16.60
C LEU A 85 1.78 -10.34 -15.34
N LEU A 86 3.08 -10.63 -15.45
CA LEU A 86 4.02 -10.44 -14.37
C LEU A 86 4.13 -8.95 -14.00
N ASP A 87 4.34 -8.07 -14.97
CA ASP A 87 4.42 -6.62 -14.76
C ASP A 87 3.17 -6.08 -14.06
N SER A 88 1.98 -6.46 -14.55
CA SER A 88 0.71 -6.06 -13.95
C SER A 88 0.62 -6.44 -12.46
N THR A 89 1.24 -7.56 -12.10
CA THR A 89 1.28 -8.07 -10.74
C THR A 89 2.17 -7.20 -9.85
N PHE A 90 3.34 -6.79 -10.31
CA PHE A 90 4.24 -5.93 -9.55
C PHE A 90 3.77 -4.47 -9.49
N TYR A 91 2.85 -4.06 -10.37
CA TYR A 91 2.15 -2.77 -10.25
C TYR A 91 1.05 -2.78 -9.17
N ARG A 92 0.48 -3.94 -8.82
CA ARG A 92 -0.63 -4.07 -7.86
C ARG A 92 -0.34 -3.40 -6.50
N PRO A 93 0.82 -3.60 -5.84
CA PRO A 93 1.17 -2.87 -4.62
C PRO A 93 1.12 -1.35 -4.79
N LYS A 94 1.67 -0.83 -5.90
CA LYS A 94 1.70 0.63 -6.18
C LYS A 94 0.30 1.19 -6.28
N TRP A 95 -0.62 0.47 -6.93
CA TRP A 95 -2.03 0.83 -7.01
C TRP A 95 -2.71 0.83 -5.64
N ILE A 96 -2.48 -0.20 -4.82
CA ILE A 96 -3.03 -0.29 -3.45
C ILE A 96 -2.53 0.88 -2.61
N PHE A 97 -1.23 1.17 -2.67
CA PHE A 97 -0.65 2.31 -1.99
C PHE A 97 -1.29 3.61 -2.46
N TYR A 98 -1.36 3.85 -3.77
CA TYR A 98 -1.92 5.06 -4.35
C TYR A 98 -3.37 5.34 -3.92
N TYR A 99 -4.20 4.30 -3.79
CA TYR A 99 -5.59 4.44 -3.37
C TYR A 99 -5.84 4.26 -1.86
N SER A 100 -4.81 3.90 -1.08
CA SER A 100 -4.93 3.80 0.38
C SER A 100 -4.94 5.18 1.07
N ASP A 101 -5.69 5.26 2.17
CA ASP A 101 -5.61 6.39 3.10
C ASP A 101 -4.31 6.34 3.90
N ILE A 102 -3.73 7.51 4.16
CA ILE A 102 -2.41 7.67 4.82
C ILE A 102 -2.35 7.09 6.23
N SER A 103 -3.51 6.92 6.87
CA SER A 103 -3.64 6.51 8.27
C SER A 103 -3.50 5.01 8.50
N SER A 104 -3.60 4.16 7.47
CA SER A 104 -3.37 2.73 7.60
C SER A 104 -2.04 2.38 6.95
N ALA A 105 -1.18 1.64 7.64
CA ALA A 105 0.00 1.06 7.02
C ALA A 105 -0.48 -0.01 6.03
N PRO A 106 -0.53 0.24 4.71
CA PRO A 106 -1.15 -0.68 3.77
C PRO A 106 -0.16 -1.79 3.39
N LEU A 107 0.97 -1.93 4.08
CA LEU A 107 2.05 -2.87 3.78
C LEU A 107 1.54 -4.31 3.68
N PHE A 108 0.77 -4.78 4.67
CA PHE A 108 0.24 -6.14 4.67
C PHE A 108 -0.81 -6.33 3.57
N LYS A 109 -1.61 -5.29 3.30
CA LYS A 109 -2.57 -5.28 2.19
C LYS A 109 -1.88 -5.30 0.83
N MET A 110 -0.77 -4.58 0.68
CA MET A 110 0.06 -4.54 -0.52
C MET A 110 0.73 -5.90 -0.75
N ALA A 111 1.28 -6.51 0.31
CA ALA A 111 1.84 -7.86 0.27
C ALA A 111 0.78 -8.89 -0.14
N ALA A 112 -0.39 -8.85 0.51
CA ALA A 112 -1.52 -9.72 0.19
C ALA A 112 -1.96 -9.54 -1.28
N GLY A 113 -2.12 -8.30 -1.72
CA GLY A 113 -2.49 -8.00 -3.10
C GLY A 113 -1.46 -8.49 -4.12
N LEU A 114 -0.17 -8.35 -3.83
CA LEU A 114 0.91 -8.88 -4.68
C LEU A 114 0.80 -10.40 -4.85
N GLY A 115 0.70 -11.13 -3.74
CA GLY A 115 0.58 -12.59 -3.78
C GLY A 115 -0.69 -13.06 -4.48
N GLU A 116 -1.84 -12.44 -4.17
CA GLU A 116 -3.11 -12.73 -4.84
C GLU A 116 -3.02 -12.51 -6.35
N SER A 117 -2.40 -11.40 -6.80
CA SER A 117 -2.22 -11.13 -8.22
C SER A 117 -1.34 -12.16 -8.92
N ILE A 118 -0.28 -12.68 -8.28
CA ILE A 118 0.54 -13.74 -8.88
C ILE A 118 -0.31 -14.99 -9.09
N ILE A 119 -1.14 -15.32 -8.12
CA ILE A 119 -2.01 -16.48 -8.18
C ILE A 119 -3.08 -16.31 -9.28
N ILE A 120 -3.76 -15.17 -9.34
CA ILE A 120 -4.82 -14.92 -10.33
C ILE A 120 -4.26 -14.86 -11.75
N ASN A 121 -3.14 -14.16 -11.93
CA ASN A 121 -2.58 -13.91 -13.25
C ASN A 121 -1.78 -15.10 -13.79
N HIS A 122 -1.39 -16.05 -12.94
CA HIS A 122 -0.62 -17.25 -13.30
C HIS A 122 0.54 -16.96 -14.30
N PRO A 123 1.48 -16.06 -13.97
CA PRO A 123 2.50 -15.62 -14.92
C PRO A 123 3.47 -16.75 -15.33
N PHE A 124 3.62 -17.81 -14.52
CA PHE A 124 4.48 -18.95 -14.79
C PHE A 124 3.69 -20.21 -15.18
N LEU A 125 4.32 -21.12 -15.94
CA LEU A 125 3.72 -22.42 -16.29
C LEU A 125 3.50 -23.29 -15.06
N ASP A 126 4.48 -23.31 -14.15
CA ASP A 126 4.41 -23.97 -12.85
C ASP A 126 5.13 -23.10 -11.81
N GLY A 127 4.87 -23.35 -10.54
CA GLY A 127 5.51 -22.64 -9.43
C GLY A 127 4.80 -21.36 -8.99
N ASN A 128 3.64 -21.00 -9.56
CA ASN A 128 2.91 -19.76 -9.20
C ASN A 128 2.65 -19.59 -7.70
N LYS A 129 2.42 -20.69 -6.96
CA LYS A 129 2.26 -20.65 -5.50
C LYS A 129 3.56 -20.29 -4.78
N ARG A 130 4.68 -20.84 -5.23
CA ARG A 130 6.02 -20.51 -4.72
C ARG A 130 6.41 -19.09 -5.09
N ALA A 131 6.10 -18.68 -6.31
CA ALA A 131 6.23 -17.30 -6.78
C ALA A 131 5.46 -16.32 -5.89
N ALA A 132 4.20 -16.61 -5.55
CA ALA A 132 3.39 -15.79 -4.65
C ALA A 132 4.00 -15.71 -3.25
N HIS A 133 4.44 -16.84 -2.69
CA HIS A 133 5.10 -16.90 -1.39
C HIS A 133 6.39 -16.08 -1.35
N LEU A 134 7.23 -16.26 -2.37
CA LEU A 134 8.49 -15.54 -2.53
C LEU A 134 8.25 -14.02 -2.63
N ALA A 135 7.28 -13.59 -3.44
CA ALA A 135 6.98 -12.18 -3.64
C ALA A 135 6.50 -11.51 -2.36
N ILE A 136 5.59 -12.15 -1.61
CA ILE A 136 5.13 -11.69 -0.29
C ILE A 136 6.33 -11.56 0.65
N SER A 137 7.15 -12.61 0.76
CA SER A 137 8.28 -12.66 1.69
C SER A 137 9.32 -11.60 1.36
N MET A 138 9.65 -11.41 0.09
CA MET A 138 10.58 -10.37 -0.38
C MET A 138 10.05 -8.97 -0.09
N PHE A 139 8.78 -8.71 -0.39
CA PHE A 139 8.18 -7.40 -0.16
C PHE A 139 8.18 -7.04 1.33
N LEU A 140 7.80 -7.99 2.20
CA LEU A 140 7.84 -7.78 3.64
C LEU A 140 9.27 -7.54 4.13
N SER A 141 10.24 -8.34 3.67
CA SER A 141 11.65 -8.24 4.07
C SER A 141 12.25 -6.88 3.71
N LEU A 142 11.92 -6.34 2.53
CA LEU A 142 12.36 -5.01 2.11
C LEU A 142 11.78 -3.89 2.98
N ASN A 143 10.65 -4.14 3.64
CA ASN A 143 9.96 -3.19 4.51
C ASN A 143 10.13 -3.54 6.00
N ASN A 144 11.20 -4.27 6.36
CA ASN A 144 11.61 -4.60 7.73
C ASN A 144 10.62 -5.52 8.46
N TYR A 145 9.99 -6.43 7.72
CA TYR A 145 9.09 -7.44 8.25
C TYR A 145 9.50 -8.83 7.77
N GLN A 146 9.48 -9.80 8.67
CA GLN A 146 9.70 -11.21 8.36
C GLN A 146 8.40 -11.98 8.50
N LEU A 147 8.06 -12.77 7.49
CA LEU A 147 6.94 -13.71 7.58
C LEU A 147 7.38 -14.92 8.42
N VAL A 148 6.84 -15.03 9.63
CA VAL A 148 7.03 -16.14 10.57
C VAL A 148 5.80 -17.04 10.48
N ALA A 149 5.69 -17.72 9.35
CA ALA A 149 4.72 -18.79 9.16
C ALA A 149 5.50 -20.07 8.86
N ASP A 150 5.07 -21.19 9.44
CA ASP A 150 5.58 -22.48 8.98
C ASP A 150 5.26 -22.64 7.48
N GLU A 151 6.19 -23.25 6.73
CA GLU A 151 6.14 -23.32 5.26
C GLU A 151 4.82 -23.97 4.77
N ASP A 152 4.31 -24.95 5.52
CA ASP A 152 3.04 -25.63 5.27
C ASP A 152 1.84 -24.71 5.46
N SER A 153 1.83 -23.88 6.49
CA SER A 153 0.77 -22.92 6.80
C SER A 153 0.78 -21.78 5.79
N ALA A 154 1.95 -21.25 5.44
CA ALA A 154 2.08 -20.23 4.40
C ALA A 154 1.59 -20.74 3.04
N MET A 155 1.94 -21.98 2.69
CA MET A 155 1.50 -22.61 1.45
C MET A 155 0.00 -22.93 1.45
N LYS A 156 -0.58 -23.34 2.59
CA LYS A 156 -2.03 -23.54 2.74
C LYS A 156 -2.81 -22.23 2.60
N ILE A 157 -2.26 -21.12 3.09
CA ILE A 157 -2.86 -19.80 2.93
C ILE A 157 -2.88 -19.40 1.46
N ILE A 158 -1.75 -19.56 0.76
CA ILE A 158 -1.65 -19.27 -0.68
C ILE A 158 -2.53 -20.23 -1.50
N GLN A 159 -2.63 -21.48 -1.08
CA GLN A 159 -3.55 -22.46 -1.66
C GLN A 159 -5.01 -22.02 -1.54
N GLY A 160 -5.43 -21.50 -0.38
CA GLY A 160 -6.78 -21.00 -0.18
C GLY A 160 -7.10 -19.74 -1.01
N VAL A 161 -6.08 -18.95 -1.36
CA VAL A 161 -6.23 -17.83 -2.30
C VAL A 161 -6.43 -18.37 -3.73
N ALA A 162 -5.69 -19.40 -4.11
CA ALA A 162 -5.81 -20.04 -5.42
C ALA A 162 -7.15 -20.75 -5.64
N THR A 163 -7.79 -21.25 -4.57
CA THR A 163 -9.13 -21.86 -4.64
C THR A 163 -10.26 -20.83 -4.56
N GLY A 164 -9.95 -19.56 -4.26
CA GLY A 164 -10.95 -18.51 -4.05
C GLY A 164 -11.60 -18.51 -2.65
N ASP A 165 -11.18 -19.42 -1.76
CA ASP A 165 -11.68 -19.52 -0.38
C ASP A 165 -11.15 -18.41 0.54
N ILE A 166 -10.06 -17.76 0.15
CA ILE A 166 -9.40 -16.68 0.86
C ILE A 166 -9.31 -15.46 -0.05
N ARG A 167 -10.04 -14.41 0.30
CA ARG A 167 -9.95 -13.09 -0.34
C ARG A 167 -8.73 -12.31 0.17
N ALA A 168 -8.26 -11.32 -0.58
CA ALA A 168 -7.21 -10.38 -0.17
C ALA A 168 -7.30 -9.90 1.29
N ASP A 169 -8.49 -9.54 1.78
CA ASP A 169 -8.68 -9.05 3.15
C ASP A 169 -8.33 -10.11 4.20
N LYS A 170 -8.65 -11.38 3.94
CA LYS A 170 -8.33 -12.50 4.84
C LYS A 170 -6.84 -12.84 4.77
N LEU A 171 -6.24 -12.74 3.59
CA LEU A 171 -4.79 -12.89 3.41
C LEU A 171 -4.00 -11.79 4.15
N GLU A 172 -4.48 -10.55 4.09
CA GLU A 172 -3.91 -9.42 4.85
C GLU A 172 -3.90 -9.72 6.36
N HIS A 173 -5.02 -10.15 6.92
CA HIS A 173 -5.10 -10.51 8.34
C HIS A 173 -4.17 -11.65 8.73
N LEU A 174 -4.00 -12.66 7.86
CA LEU A 174 -3.12 -13.79 8.10
C LEU A 174 -1.64 -13.38 8.07
N ILE A 175 -1.27 -12.52 7.11
CA ILE A 175 0.07 -11.95 7.05
C ILE A 175 0.33 -11.12 8.31
N ALA A 176 -0.59 -10.20 8.66
CA ALA A 176 -0.44 -9.34 9.83
C ALA A 176 -0.29 -10.11 11.15
N ARG A 177 -0.86 -11.32 11.25
CA ARG A 177 -0.76 -12.17 12.45
C ARG A 177 0.56 -12.95 12.52
N ASN A 178 1.16 -13.26 11.39
CA ASN A 178 2.33 -14.15 11.28
C ASN A 178 3.58 -13.38 10.83
N VAL A 179 3.68 -12.10 11.20
CA VAL A 179 4.80 -11.26 10.83
C VAL A 179 5.49 -10.73 12.09
N GLU A 180 6.81 -10.82 12.09
CA GLU A 180 7.66 -10.19 13.09
C GLU A 180 8.39 -9.00 12.44
N LYS A 181 8.61 -7.94 13.22
CA LYS A 181 9.39 -6.81 12.75
C LYS A 181 10.88 -7.16 12.89
N ILE A 182 11.63 -6.95 11.81
CA ILE A 182 13.08 -7.08 11.84
C ILE A 182 13.60 -5.74 12.38
N ASP A 183 14.08 -5.75 13.62
CA ASP A 183 14.82 -4.61 14.17
C ASP A 183 16.23 -4.60 13.56
N GLU A 184 16.61 -3.47 12.96
CA GLU A 184 17.97 -3.21 12.43
C GLU A 184 19.00 -3.07 13.55
#